data_AF-A0A7S0L5S3-F1
#
_entry.id   AF-A0A7S0L5S3-F1
#
_cell.length_a   1.000
_cell.length_b   1.000
_cell.length_c   1.000
_cell.angle_alpha   90.00
_cell.angle_beta   90.00
_cell.angle_gamma   90.00
#
_symmetry.space_group_name_H-M   'P 1'
#
loop_
_entity.id
_entity.type
_entity.pdbx_description
1 polymer ?
#
loop_
_entity_poly.entity_id
_entity_poly.type
_entity_poly.pdbx_seq_one_letter_code
_entity_poly.pdbx_strand_id
1 'polypeptide(L)'
;APPAAAAGAEAVVLTDADELALELAGAAAALNGAAVSERISCRRLDWAEAPDASLGAFDLLLGADLLYDRQAATLLARVIADLLAAPTAAESTGSSGERAPARCLLADPPQRPFRAHFEETARSAGLEVEEMALPGPEGMIMLNIMLAN
;
A
#
# COMPACT_ATOMS: atom_id res chain seq x y z
N ALA A 1 5.42 -8.49 0.96
CA ALA A 1 6.45 -7.95 1.86
C ALA A 1 7.88 -8.41 1.49
N PRO A 2 8.37 -9.63 1.82
CA PRO A 2 9.69 -10.10 1.35
C PRO A 2 9.91 -10.01 -0.18
N PRO A 3 8.89 -10.24 -1.03
CA PRO A 3 9.04 -10.10 -2.47
C PRO A 3 9.42 -8.69 -2.94
N ALA A 4 8.99 -7.62 -2.26
CA ALA A 4 9.29 -6.25 -2.68
C ALA A 4 10.76 -5.88 -2.40
N ALA A 5 11.26 -6.22 -1.22
CA ALA A 5 12.66 -6.04 -0.87
C ALA A 5 13.58 -6.92 -1.75
N ALA A 6 13.18 -8.16 -2.02
CA ALA A 6 13.89 -9.05 -2.94
C ALA A 6 13.86 -8.54 -4.40
N ALA A 7 12.79 -7.83 -4.81
CA ALA A 7 12.68 -7.19 -6.12
C ALA A 7 13.48 -5.88 -6.24
N GLY A 8 14.22 -5.48 -5.20
CA GLY A 8 15.13 -4.34 -5.25
C GLY A 8 14.60 -3.04 -4.65
N ALA A 9 13.48 -3.07 -3.92
CA ALA A 9 13.06 -1.91 -3.14
C ALA A 9 14.18 -1.49 -2.16
N GLU A 10 14.46 -0.18 -2.12
CA GLU A 10 15.49 0.40 -1.24
C GLU A 10 15.10 0.28 0.23
N ALA A 11 13.82 0.53 0.54
CA ALA A 11 13.24 0.38 1.85
C ALA A 11 11.79 -0.13 1.74
N VAL A 12 11.36 -0.91 2.71
CA VAL A 12 10.00 -1.44 2.82
C VAL A 12 9.51 -1.26 4.25
N VAL A 13 8.31 -0.69 4.39
CA VAL A 13 7.62 -0.58 5.68
C VAL A 13 6.44 -1.54 5.66
N LEU A 14 6.41 -2.49 6.60
CA LEU A 14 5.29 -3.40 6.82
C LEU A 14 4.38 -2.80 7.88
N THR A 15 3.08 -2.81 7.59
CA THR A 15 2.10 -2.18 8.46
C THR A 15 0.91 -3.09 8.72
N ASP A 16 0.44 -3.07 9.96
CA ASP A 16 -0.79 -3.70 10.42
C ASP A 16 -1.27 -2.97 11.68
N ALA A 17 -2.54 -3.12 12.04
CA ALA A 17 -3.04 -2.65 13.33
C ALA A 17 -2.67 -3.64 14.45
N ASP A 18 -2.60 -4.93 14.17
CA ASP A 18 -2.27 -5.96 15.16
C ASP A 18 -0.74 -6.06 15.37
N GLU A 19 -0.30 -5.80 16.60
CA GLU A 19 1.11 -5.90 16.99
C GLU A 19 1.66 -7.32 16.80
N LEU A 20 0.83 -8.36 17.02
CA LEU A 20 1.25 -9.73 16.81
C LEU A 20 1.47 -10.02 15.32
N ALA A 21 0.62 -9.48 14.44
CA ALA A 21 0.81 -9.59 12.99
C ALA A 21 2.12 -8.93 12.55
N LEU A 22 2.48 -7.79 13.15
CA LEU A 22 3.75 -7.10 12.89
C LEU A 22 4.96 -7.90 13.39
N GLU A 23 4.89 -8.49 14.59
CA GLU A 23 5.94 -9.37 15.10
C GLU A 23 6.17 -10.56 14.17
N LEU A 24 5.09 -11.20 13.72
CA LEU A 24 5.15 -12.31 12.78
C LEU A 24 5.71 -11.87 11.42
N ALA A 25 5.33 -10.69 10.92
CA ALA A 25 5.85 -10.14 9.68
C ALA A 25 7.36 -9.84 9.77
N GLY A 26 7.82 -9.28 10.89
CA GLY A 26 9.22 -9.03 11.17
C GLY A 26 10.02 -10.34 11.25
N ALA A 27 9.51 -11.34 11.96
CA ALA A 27 10.11 -12.66 12.02
C ALA A 27 10.17 -13.33 10.63
N ALA A 28 9.11 -13.21 9.83
CA ALA A 28 9.09 -13.73 8.47
C ALA A 28 10.12 -13.02 7.56
N ALA A 29 10.29 -11.71 7.71
CA ALA A 29 11.33 -10.96 7.01
C ALA A 29 12.74 -11.46 7.37
N ALA A 30 13.00 -11.74 8.66
CA ALA A 30 14.28 -12.30 9.14
C ALA A 30 14.66 -13.62 8.46
N LEU A 31 13.67 -14.45 8.12
CA LEU A 31 13.88 -15.73 7.43
C LEU A 31 14.29 -15.57 5.95
N ASN A 32 14.16 -14.38 5.36
CA ASN A 32 14.50 -14.11 3.96
C ASN A 32 15.94 -13.60 3.78
N GLY A 33 16.76 -13.64 4.84
CA GLY A 33 18.17 -13.28 4.81
C GLY A 33 18.44 -11.83 5.23
N ALA A 34 19.68 -11.59 5.67
CA ALA A 34 20.10 -10.31 6.27
C ALA A 34 19.92 -9.12 5.32
N ALA A 35 20.34 -9.24 4.06
CA ALA A 35 20.25 -8.16 3.07
C ALA A 35 18.80 -7.73 2.78
N VAL A 36 17.83 -8.64 2.93
CA VAL A 36 16.40 -8.34 2.79
C VAL A 36 15.87 -7.71 4.09
N SER A 37 16.24 -8.27 5.24
CA SER A 37 15.79 -7.77 6.54
C SER A 37 16.27 -6.37 6.87
N GLU A 38 17.49 -5.99 6.49
CA GLU A 38 18.05 -4.66 6.75
C GLU A 38 17.26 -3.52 6.07
N ARG A 39 16.49 -3.84 5.02
CA ARG A 39 15.64 -2.89 4.29
C ARG A 39 14.19 -2.90 4.77
N ILE A 40 13.81 -3.81 5.65
CA ILE A 40 12.44 -3.98 6.13
C ILE A 40 12.32 -3.41 7.53
N SER A 41 11.31 -2.57 7.74
CA SER A 41 10.87 -2.15 9.07
C SER A 41 9.39 -2.44 9.27
N CYS A 42 8.97 -2.58 10.52
CA CYS A 42 7.57 -2.78 10.90
C CYS A 42 7.06 -1.55 11.65
N ARG A 43 5.85 -1.08 11.33
CA ARG A 43 5.20 0.07 11.97
C ARG A 43 3.70 -0.21 12.11
N ARG A 44 3.10 0.18 13.23
CA ARG A 44 1.66 0.11 13.39
C ARG A 44 0.98 1.12 12.48
N LEU A 45 -0.08 0.68 11.80
CA LEU A 45 -1.00 1.54 11.05
C LEU A 45 -2.41 1.03 11.28
N ASP A 46 -3.23 1.84 11.94
CA ASP A 46 -4.64 1.59 12.10
C ASP A 46 -5.41 2.50 11.14
N TRP A 47 -6.16 1.94 10.21
CA TRP A 47 -6.87 2.74 9.20
C TRP A 47 -8.01 3.58 9.79
N ALA A 48 -8.42 3.32 11.02
CA ALA A 48 -9.38 4.17 11.73
C ALA A 48 -8.75 5.50 12.23
N GLU A 49 -7.43 5.59 12.20
CA GLU A 49 -6.65 6.75 12.65
C GLU A 49 -5.99 7.44 11.45
N ALA A 50 -5.68 8.74 11.60
CA ALA A 50 -4.87 9.43 10.59
C ALA A 50 -3.45 8.84 10.61
N PRO A 51 -2.84 8.56 9.44
CA PRO A 51 -1.47 8.07 9.40
C PRO A 51 -0.51 9.02 10.13
N ASP A 52 0.37 8.47 10.97
CA ASP A 52 1.42 9.25 11.60
C ASP A 52 2.39 9.78 10.53
N ALA A 53 2.69 11.09 10.57
CA ALA A 53 3.69 11.69 9.71
C ALA A 53 5.07 11.01 9.81
N SER A 54 5.36 10.36 10.95
CA SER A 54 6.59 9.57 11.14
C SER A 54 6.65 8.29 10.30
N LEU A 55 5.53 7.86 9.71
CA LEU A 55 5.47 6.69 8.82
C LEU A 55 6.23 6.94 7.51
N GLY A 56 6.34 8.19 7.09
CA GLY A 56 7.08 8.63 5.92
C GLY A 56 6.21 8.75 4.66
N ALA A 57 6.88 8.89 3.52
CA ALA A 57 6.24 8.99 2.20
C ALA A 57 6.65 7.79 1.35
N PHE A 58 5.75 7.37 0.45
CA PHE A 58 5.89 6.12 -0.27
C PHE A 58 5.64 6.32 -1.76
N ASP A 59 6.48 5.67 -2.57
CA ASP A 59 6.30 5.67 -4.04
C ASP A 59 5.36 4.57 -4.49
N LEU A 60 5.23 3.55 -3.65
CA LEU A 60 4.43 2.37 -3.91
C LEU A 60 3.83 1.86 -2.62
N LEU A 61 2.50 1.85 -2.56
CA LEU A 61 1.73 1.16 -1.55
C LEU A 61 1.29 -0.21 -2.09
N LEU A 62 1.39 -1.25 -1.27
CA LEU A 62 1.00 -2.61 -1.65
C LEU A 62 -0.04 -3.13 -0.66
N GLY A 63 -1.16 -3.64 -1.18
CA GLY A 63 -2.19 -4.32 -0.40
C GLY A 63 -2.64 -5.61 -1.06
N ALA A 64 -3.04 -6.58 -0.26
CA ALA A 64 -3.60 -7.83 -0.74
C ALA A 64 -4.75 -8.29 0.17
N ASP A 65 -5.87 -8.70 -0.42
CA ASP A 65 -7.03 -9.23 0.31
C ASP A 65 -7.59 -8.27 1.37
N LEU A 66 -7.76 -6.99 1.04
CA LEU A 66 -8.15 -5.95 1.99
C LEU A 66 -9.61 -5.50 1.88
N LEU A 67 -10.32 -5.85 0.80
CA LEU A 67 -11.71 -5.42 0.57
C LEU A 67 -12.73 -6.40 1.18
N TYR A 68 -12.43 -6.92 2.36
CA TYR A 68 -13.23 -7.97 3.01
C TYR A 68 -14.49 -7.47 3.71
N ASP A 69 -14.53 -6.20 4.13
CA ASP A 69 -15.73 -5.56 4.66
C ASP A 69 -15.89 -4.10 4.18
N ARG A 70 -17.11 -3.57 4.34
CA ARG A 70 -17.47 -2.23 3.86
C ARG A 70 -16.72 -1.11 4.58
N GLN A 71 -16.51 -1.25 5.89
CA GLN A 71 -15.83 -0.24 6.70
C GLN A 71 -14.35 -0.22 6.34
N ALA A 72 -13.72 -1.39 6.22
CA ALA A 72 -12.35 -1.54 5.73
C ALA A 72 -12.16 -0.86 4.36
N ALA A 73 -13.07 -1.10 3.40
CA ALA A 73 -13.04 -0.44 2.09
C ALA A 73 -13.08 1.11 2.20
N THR A 74 -13.90 1.67 3.09
CA THR A 74 -13.96 3.12 3.27
C THR A 74 -12.70 3.69 3.90
N LEU A 75 -12.20 3.05 4.97
CA LEU A 75 -11.03 3.53 5.70
C LEU A 75 -9.76 3.40 4.84
N LEU A 76 -9.62 2.29 4.13
CA LEU A 76 -8.49 2.03 3.23
C LEU A 76 -8.38 3.08 2.12
N ALA A 77 -9.50 3.46 1.50
CA ALA A 77 -9.51 4.50 0.47
C ALA A 77 -8.96 5.85 0.99
N ARG A 78 -9.31 6.22 2.23
CA ARG A 78 -8.82 7.45 2.86
C ARG A 78 -7.33 7.37 3.18
N VAL A 79 -6.90 6.27 3.79
CA VAL A 79 -5.49 6.06 4.13
C VAL A 79 -4.61 6.06 2.86
N ILE A 80 -5.07 5.43 1.77
CA ILE A 80 -4.35 5.46 0.49
C ILE A 80 -4.22 6.91 -0.01
N ALA A 81 -5.29 7.70 0.04
CA ALA A 81 -5.24 9.11 -0.37
C ALA A 81 -4.25 9.91 0.48
N ASP A 82 -4.29 9.77 1.80
CA ASP A 82 -3.39 10.47 2.72
C ASP A 82 -1.92 10.09 2.49
N LEU A 83 -1.63 8.79 2.30
CA LEU A 83 -0.27 8.30 2.08
C LEU A 83 0.29 8.65 0.70
N LEU A 84 -0.55 8.70 -0.34
CA LEU A 84 -0.12 9.13 -1.68
C LEU A 84 0.05 10.65 -1.78
N ALA A 85 -0.69 11.43 -1.00
CA ALA A 85 -0.56 12.88 -0.93
C ALA A 85 0.62 13.36 -0.07
N ALA A 86 1.23 12.47 0.72
CA ALA A 86 2.36 12.81 1.56
C ALA A 86 3.59 13.19 0.70
N PRO A 87 4.18 14.38 0.91
CA PRO A 87 5.31 14.83 0.10
C PRO A 87 6.51 13.92 0.29
N THR A 88 7.08 13.47 -0.83
CA THR A 88 8.29 12.65 -0.81
C THR A 88 9.53 13.50 -0.50
N ALA A 89 10.56 12.88 0.08
CA ALA A 89 11.84 13.55 0.34
C ALA A 89 12.48 14.13 -0.95
N ALA A 90 12.18 13.55 -2.12
CA ALA A 90 12.66 13.99 -3.43
C ALA A 90 11.95 15.27 -3.93
N GLU A 91 10.63 15.38 -3.73
CA GLU A 91 9.86 16.60 -4.06
C GLU A 91 10.26 17.78 -3.18
N SER A 92 10.64 17.48 -1.93
CA SER A 92 11.14 18.47 -0.97
C SER A 92 12.50 19.06 -1.37
N THR A 93 13.26 18.39 -2.24
CA THR A 93 14.64 18.75 -2.62
C THR A 93 14.80 19.21 -4.07
N GLY A 94 13.70 19.32 -4.84
CA GLY A 94 13.72 19.84 -6.22
C GLY A 94 14.42 18.94 -7.25
N SER A 95 14.66 17.67 -6.91
CA SER A 95 15.26 16.69 -7.81
C SER A 95 14.31 16.31 -8.94
N SER A 96 14.49 16.93 -10.11
CA SER A 96 13.67 16.82 -11.32
C SER A 96 14.05 15.59 -12.17
N GLY A 97 14.27 14.44 -11.52
CA GLY A 97 14.33 13.16 -12.23
C GLY A 97 12.94 12.73 -12.67
N GLU A 98 12.84 12.12 -13.86
CA GLU A 98 11.60 11.55 -14.41
C GLU A 98 11.17 10.34 -13.56
N ARG A 99 10.52 10.61 -12.43
CA ARG A 99 10.05 9.60 -11.48
C ARG A 99 8.63 9.22 -11.84
N ALA A 100 8.34 7.93 -11.81
CA ALA A 100 6.96 7.46 -11.91
C ALA A 100 6.15 8.04 -10.73
N PRO A 101 4.88 8.44 -10.96
CA PRO A 101 4.02 8.95 -9.89
C PRO A 101 3.79 7.88 -8.82
N ALA A 102 3.64 8.33 -7.57
CA ALA A 102 3.30 7.46 -6.45
C ALA A 102 1.95 6.77 -6.71
N ARG A 103 1.85 5.49 -6.36
CA ARG A 103 0.63 4.69 -6.60
C ARG A 103 0.43 3.60 -5.56
N CYS A 104 -0.78 3.09 -5.49
CA CYS A 104 -1.13 1.89 -4.75
C CYS A 104 -1.50 0.75 -5.70
N LEU A 105 -0.96 -0.44 -5.42
CA LEU A 105 -1.36 -1.69 -6.08
C LEU A 105 -2.09 -2.55 -5.06
N LEU A 106 -3.36 -2.86 -5.34
CA LEU A 106 -4.23 -3.67 -4.50
C LEU A 106 -4.65 -4.94 -5.23
N ALA A 107 -4.19 -6.08 -4.76
CA ALA A 107 -4.61 -7.39 -5.28
C ALA A 107 -5.79 -7.93 -4.47
N ASP A 108 -6.92 -8.20 -5.11
CA ASP A 108 -8.12 -8.62 -4.39
C ASP A 108 -9.00 -9.56 -5.25
N PRO A 109 -9.69 -10.55 -4.66
CA PRO A 109 -10.57 -11.44 -5.42
C PRO A 109 -11.75 -10.72 -6.09
N PRO A 110 -12.13 -11.06 -7.34
CA PRO A 110 -13.24 -10.43 -8.07
C PRO A 110 -14.60 -10.56 -7.36
N GLN A 111 -14.79 -11.60 -6.56
CA GLN A 111 -16.04 -11.88 -5.85
C GLN A 111 -16.28 -11.01 -4.61
N ARG A 112 -15.37 -10.11 -4.27
CA ARG A 112 -15.49 -9.28 -3.06
C ARG A 112 -16.56 -8.20 -3.24
N PRO A 113 -17.59 -8.16 -2.38
CA PRO A 113 -18.79 -7.35 -2.64
C PRO A 113 -18.57 -5.85 -2.44
N PHE A 114 -17.45 -5.44 -1.85
CA PHE A 114 -17.19 -4.05 -1.45
C PHE A 114 -16.33 -3.28 -2.45
N ARG A 115 -15.99 -3.86 -3.61
CA ARG A 115 -15.19 -3.19 -4.64
C ARG A 115 -15.84 -1.92 -5.17
N ALA A 116 -17.11 -1.99 -5.59
CA ALA A 116 -17.81 -0.83 -6.12
C ALA A 116 -17.89 0.30 -5.07
N HIS A 117 -18.08 -0.07 -3.79
CA HIS A 117 -18.08 0.87 -2.66
C HIS A 117 -16.70 1.46 -2.39
N PHE A 118 -15.63 0.66 -2.51
CA PHE A 118 -14.25 1.13 -2.45
C PHE A 118 -13.97 2.16 -3.56
N GLU A 119 -14.30 1.86 -4.82
CA GLU A 119 -14.08 2.75 -5.96
C GLU A 119 -14.84 4.09 -5.81
N GLU A 120 -16.08 4.05 -5.33
CA GLU A 120 -16.86 5.26 -5.05
C GLU A 120 -16.21 6.10 -3.94
N THR A 121 -15.76 5.46 -2.86
CA THR A 121 -15.09 6.15 -1.76
C THR A 121 -13.74 6.71 -2.19
N ALA A 122 -12.95 5.94 -2.95
CA ALA A 122 -11.66 6.34 -3.49
C ALA A 122 -11.80 7.58 -4.38
N ARG A 123 -12.77 7.58 -5.30
CA ARG A 123 -13.07 8.74 -6.14
C ARG A 123 -13.45 9.97 -5.32
N SER A 124 -14.25 9.79 -4.27
CA SER A 124 -14.64 10.87 -3.36
C SER A 124 -13.45 11.42 -2.55
N ALA A 125 -12.41 10.61 -2.36
CA ALA A 125 -11.15 10.98 -1.72
C ALA A 125 -10.10 11.55 -2.70
N GLY A 126 -10.46 11.76 -3.98
CA GLY A 126 -9.53 12.29 -4.98
C GLY A 126 -8.59 11.24 -5.56
N LEU A 127 -8.99 9.96 -5.56
CA LEU A 127 -8.24 8.87 -6.18
C LEU A 127 -8.88 8.44 -7.50
N GLU A 128 -8.03 8.07 -8.46
CA GLU A 128 -8.40 7.29 -9.64
C GLU A 128 -8.10 5.81 -9.38
N VAL A 129 -9.01 4.92 -9.80
CA VAL A 129 -8.89 3.47 -9.65
C VAL A 129 -9.05 2.82 -11.01
N GLU A 130 -8.03 2.08 -11.44
CA GLU A 130 -7.97 1.35 -12.69
C GLU A 130 -7.80 -0.14 -12.42
N GLU A 131 -8.63 -0.99 -13.01
CA GLU A 131 -8.39 -2.44 -13.00
C GLU A 131 -7.34 -2.79 -14.05
N MET A 132 -6.32 -3.53 -13.64
CA MET A 132 -5.26 -4.03 -14.51
C MET A 132 -5.16 -5.55 -14.44
N ALA A 133 -4.70 -6.16 -15.53
CA ALA A 133 -4.42 -7.59 -15.55
C ALA A 133 -3.30 -7.92 -14.56
N LEU A 134 -3.57 -8.84 -13.63
CA LEU A 134 -2.55 -9.39 -12.75
C LEU A 134 -1.87 -10.58 -13.45
N PRO A 135 -0.55 -10.56 -13.70
CA PRO A 135 0.18 -11.79 -14.00
C PRO A 135 0.18 -12.66 -12.75
N GLY A 136 -0.76 -13.61 -12.66
CA GLY A 136 -1.00 -14.34 -11.42
C GLY A 136 -2.04 -15.45 -11.50
N PRO A 137 -2.38 -16.08 -10.36
CA PRO A 137 -3.35 -17.16 -10.30
C PRO A 137 -4.73 -16.70 -10.78
N GLU A 138 -5.45 -17.59 -11.46
CA GLU A 138 -6.85 -17.36 -11.85
C GLU A 138 -7.67 -16.96 -10.62
N GLY A 139 -8.48 -15.91 -10.73
CA GLY A 139 -9.38 -15.46 -9.65
C GLY A 139 -8.83 -14.37 -8.73
N MET A 140 -7.79 -13.63 -9.15
CA MET A 140 -7.38 -12.37 -8.53
C MET A 140 -7.37 -11.27 -9.60
N ILE A 141 -7.73 -10.05 -9.21
CA ILE A 141 -7.48 -8.87 -10.03
C ILE A 141 -6.50 -7.94 -9.32
N MET A 142 -5.97 -6.98 -10.06
CA MET A 142 -5.13 -5.93 -9.52
C MET A 142 -5.79 -4.59 -9.78
N LEU A 143 -5.90 -3.77 -8.75
CA LEU A 143 -6.30 -2.38 -8.86
C LEU A 143 -5.04 -1.51 -8.78
N ASN A 144 -4.86 -0.67 -9.80
CA ASN A 144 -3.90 0.42 -9.83
C ASN A 144 -4.61 1.70 -9.36
N ILE A 145 -4.13 2.30 -8.29
CA ILE A 145 -4.78 3.42 -7.61
C ILE A 145 -3.80 4.59 -7.53
N MET A 146 -4.22 5.77 -7.99
CA MET A 146 -3.38 6.97 -8.10
C MET A 146 -4.15 8.20 -7.61
N LEU A 147 -3.46 9.29 -7.30
CA LEU A 147 -4.13 10.58 -7.11
C LEU A 147 -4.75 11.03 -8.44
N ALA A 148 -5.98 11.53 -8.39
CA ALA A 148 -6.64 12.14 -9.53
C ALA A 148 -5.95 13.49 -9.85
N ASN A 149 -5.74 13.75 -11.14
CA ASN A 149 -5.17 15.02 -11.64
C ASN A 149 -6.19 16.16 -11.63
#